data_AF-A0A9X3CHL5-F1
#
_entry.id   AF-A0A9X3CHL5-F1
#
_cell.length_a   1.000
_cell.length_b   1.000
_cell.length_c   1.000
_cell.angle_alpha   90.00
_cell.angle_beta   90.00
_cell.angle_gamma   90.00
#
_symmetry.space_group_name_H-M   'P 1'
#
loop_
_entity.id
_entity.type
_entity.pdbx_description
1 polymer ?
#
loop_
_entity_poly.entity_id
_entity_poly.type
_entity_poly.pdbx_seq_one_letter_code
_entity_poly.pdbx_strand_id
1 'polypeptide(L)'
;MNTTILSKLSLLSNTMSKPYRSKLREIVNTVGGNTSKYHKEQSLNIYAAFLYSQGLDNFNEFELINDKSKLQEHFDYLIGFVYSSQSNNLNTKRTQAYALTKVFAQLAKDYNLAITKRSFNRARINSYAQSCIEKYQALPTSQERSDYLDGWVVTSQSREKVLLNLDALYVKYGRDFSAKIYEILKRYALTQKANSLRTRLADIMNLLESMYLDTTLMTESLEGLDPDEILLTH
;
A
#
# COMPACT_ATOMS: atom_id res chain seq x y z
N MET A 1 3.16 6.30 -6.09
CA MET A 1 3.33 5.03 -5.37
C MET A 1 4.75 4.51 -5.44
N ASN A 2 5.33 4.29 -4.27
CA ASN A 2 6.60 3.60 -4.08
C ASN A 2 6.36 2.09 -3.80
N THR A 3 6.61 1.24 -4.79
CA THR A 3 6.32 -0.21 -4.67
C THR A 3 7.21 -0.97 -3.68
N THR A 4 8.27 -0.33 -3.17
CA THR A 4 9.23 -0.97 -2.25
C THR A 4 8.77 -0.89 -0.79
N ILE A 5 7.78 -0.04 -0.49
CA ILE A 5 7.37 0.27 0.89
C ILE A 5 5.99 -0.27 1.23
N LEU A 6 5.21 -0.71 0.24
CA LEU A 6 3.80 -1.05 0.42
C LEU A 6 3.57 -2.11 1.51
N SER A 7 4.50 -3.04 1.70
CA SER A 7 4.41 -4.05 2.77
C SER A 7 4.52 -3.48 4.19
N LYS A 8 4.95 -2.22 4.33
CA LYS A 8 5.14 -1.51 5.60
C LYS A 8 4.00 -0.52 5.89
N LEU A 9 3.08 -0.33 4.95
CA LEU A 9 1.95 0.59 5.09
C LEU A 9 0.76 -0.17 5.69
N SER A 10 0.47 0.04 6.97
CA SER A 10 -0.50 -0.75 7.72
C SER A 10 -1.94 -0.56 7.24
N LEU A 11 -2.31 0.61 6.71
CA LEU A 11 -3.65 0.83 6.16
C LEU A 11 -3.98 -0.09 4.99
N LEU A 12 -2.96 -0.56 4.25
CA LEU A 12 -3.17 -1.50 3.14
C LEU A 12 -3.66 -2.88 3.61
N SER A 13 -3.36 -3.25 4.86
CA SER A 13 -3.74 -4.56 5.40
C SER A 13 -5.26 -4.75 5.54
N ASN A 14 -6.01 -3.65 5.65
CA ASN A 14 -7.46 -3.63 5.84
C ASN A 14 -8.26 -3.41 4.55
N THR A 15 -7.59 -3.18 3.42
CA THR A 15 -8.24 -2.91 2.12
C THR A 15 -9.00 -4.10 1.57
N MET A 16 -8.61 -5.31 1.95
CA MET A 16 -9.26 -6.56 1.54
C MET A 16 -9.72 -7.33 2.77
N SER A 17 -10.86 -8.01 2.65
CA SER A 17 -11.26 -8.98 3.65
C SER A 17 -10.22 -10.10 3.80
N LYS A 18 -10.03 -10.62 5.01
CA LYS A 18 -9.06 -11.70 5.28
C LYS A 18 -9.27 -12.92 4.37
N PRO A 19 -10.51 -13.42 4.15
CA PRO A 19 -10.75 -14.55 3.25
C PRO A 19 -10.31 -14.25 1.81
N TYR A 20 -10.66 -13.08 1.30
CA TYR A 20 -10.32 -12.71 -0.07
C TYR A 20 -8.81 -12.56 -0.28
N ARG A 21 -8.12 -11.94 0.68
CA ARG A 21 -6.65 -11.82 0.64
C ARG A 21 -5.96 -13.18 0.67
N SER A 22 -6.43 -14.12 1.49
CA SER A 22 -5.90 -15.49 1.54
C SER A 22 -6.09 -16.21 0.21
N LYS A 23 -7.29 -16.11 -0.39
CA LYS A 23 -7.57 -16.68 -1.71
C LYS A 23 -6.66 -16.10 -2.80
N LEU A 24 -6.50 -14.77 -2.85
CA LEU A 24 -5.60 -14.14 -3.82
C LEU A 24 -4.15 -14.59 -3.61
N ARG A 25 -3.71 -14.78 -2.36
CA ARG A 25 -2.38 -15.31 -2.05
C ARG A 25 -2.20 -16.73 -2.58
N GLU A 26 -3.19 -17.60 -2.42
CA GLU A 26 -3.17 -18.94 -3.00
C GLU A 26 -3.07 -18.89 -4.53
N ILE A 27 -3.89 -18.06 -5.18
CA ILE A 27 -3.83 -17.85 -6.63
C ILE A 27 -2.44 -17.36 -7.06
N VAL A 28 -1.89 -16.34 -6.39
CA VAL A 28 -0.55 -15.80 -6.65
C VAL A 28 0.53 -16.88 -6.53
N ASN A 29 0.43 -17.75 -5.52
CA ASN A 29 1.37 -18.85 -5.33
C ASN A 29 1.27 -19.88 -6.47
N THR A 30 0.06 -20.19 -6.91
CA THR A 30 -0.23 -21.13 -8.00
C THR A 30 0.23 -20.59 -9.36
N VAL A 31 -0.16 -19.38 -9.75
CA VAL A 31 0.15 -18.82 -11.07
C VAL A 31 1.54 -18.19 -11.16
N GLY A 32 2.14 -17.88 -10.01
CA GLY A 32 3.44 -17.23 -9.90
C GLY A 32 4.63 -18.18 -10.11
N GLY A 33 4.43 -19.50 -10.06
CA GLY A 33 5.49 -20.50 -10.26
C GLY A 33 6.74 -20.22 -9.40
N ASN A 34 7.92 -20.20 -10.05
CA ASN A 34 9.22 -19.97 -9.42
C ASN A 34 9.52 -18.51 -9.05
N THR A 35 8.55 -17.60 -9.20
CA THR A 35 8.70 -16.21 -8.79
C THR A 35 8.98 -16.13 -7.28
N SER A 36 9.90 -15.26 -6.86
CA SER A 36 10.27 -15.12 -5.45
C SER A 36 9.08 -14.73 -4.57
N LYS A 37 9.12 -15.14 -3.29
CA LYS A 37 8.10 -14.77 -2.30
C LYS A 37 7.91 -13.25 -2.23
N TYR A 38 8.99 -12.48 -2.36
CA TYR A 38 8.96 -11.02 -2.40
C TYR A 38 8.09 -10.48 -3.54
N HIS A 39 8.29 -10.95 -4.78
CA HIS A 39 7.51 -10.47 -5.93
C HIS A 39 6.05 -10.94 -5.90
N LYS A 40 5.80 -12.12 -5.34
CA LYS A 40 4.45 -12.63 -5.08
C LYS A 40 3.68 -11.71 -4.12
N GLU A 41 4.25 -11.42 -2.94
CA GLU A 41 3.63 -10.49 -1.99
C GLU A 41 3.54 -9.06 -2.55
N GLN A 42 4.52 -8.61 -3.34
CA GLN A 42 4.46 -7.30 -3.99
C GLN A 42 3.23 -7.18 -4.89
N SER A 43 2.82 -8.25 -5.58
CA SER A 43 1.61 -8.23 -6.42
C SER A 43 0.34 -8.00 -5.58
N LEU A 44 0.26 -8.66 -4.41
CA LEU A 44 -0.85 -8.45 -3.46
C LEU A 44 -0.83 -7.04 -2.89
N ASN A 45 0.33 -6.51 -2.54
CA ASN A 45 0.47 -5.16 -1.98
C ASN A 45 0.15 -4.07 -3.01
N ILE A 46 0.48 -4.28 -4.29
CA ILE A 46 0.08 -3.37 -5.37
C ILE A 46 -1.44 -3.36 -5.52
N TYR A 47 -2.09 -4.52 -5.43
CA TYR A 47 -3.56 -4.58 -5.48
C TYR A 47 -4.20 -3.92 -4.25
N ALA A 48 -3.68 -4.15 -3.06
CA ALA A 48 -4.09 -3.46 -1.85
C ALA A 48 -3.95 -1.93 -1.99
N ALA A 49 -2.83 -1.46 -2.56
CA ALA A 49 -2.61 -0.03 -2.81
C ALA A 49 -3.60 0.56 -3.81
N PHE A 50 -4.00 -0.21 -4.83
CA PHE A 50 -5.06 0.21 -5.75
C PHE A 50 -6.40 0.37 -5.03
N LEU A 51 -6.81 -0.63 -4.24
CA LEU A 51 -8.05 -0.56 -3.47
C LEU A 51 -8.04 0.62 -2.50
N TYR A 52 -6.93 0.81 -1.78
CA TYR A 52 -6.73 1.96 -0.92
C TYR A 52 -6.88 3.27 -1.70
N SER A 53 -6.21 3.43 -2.85
CA SER A 53 -6.27 4.67 -3.63
C SER A 53 -7.70 5.04 -4.04
N GLN A 54 -8.53 4.04 -4.32
CA GLN A 54 -9.95 4.17 -4.64
C GLN A 54 -10.86 4.35 -3.42
N GLY A 55 -10.33 4.18 -2.21
CA GLY A 55 -11.13 4.24 -0.97
C GLY A 55 -11.99 3.04 -0.72
N LEU A 56 -11.56 1.90 -1.23
CA LEU A 56 -12.21 0.62 -1.02
C LEU A 56 -11.57 -0.02 0.21
N ASP A 57 -12.32 0.01 1.30
CA ASP A 57 -11.97 -0.62 2.57
C ASP A 57 -12.76 -1.92 2.74
N ASN A 58 -12.13 -2.95 3.33
CA ASN A 58 -12.71 -4.29 3.50
C ASN A 58 -13.34 -4.88 2.21
N PHE A 59 -12.72 -4.57 1.07
CA PHE A 59 -13.19 -4.99 -0.24
C PHE A 59 -13.28 -6.52 -0.32
N ASN A 60 -14.38 -7.01 -0.85
CA ASN A 60 -14.66 -8.43 -1.00
C ASN A 60 -14.80 -8.83 -2.47
N GLU A 61 -14.62 -10.12 -2.74
CA GLU A 61 -14.71 -10.65 -4.11
C GLU A 61 -16.11 -10.57 -4.71
N PHE A 62 -17.17 -10.64 -3.90
CA PHE A 62 -18.57 -10.62 -4.37
C PHE A 62 -18.94 -9.32 -5.06
N GLU A 63 -18.23 -8.23 -4.79
CA GLU A 63 -18.38 -6.96 -5.50
C GLU A 63 -17.94 -7.05 -6.98
N LEU A 64 -17.09 -8.01 -7.33
CA LEU A 64 -16.52 -8.18 -8.69
C LEU A 64 -17.09 -9.34 -9.48
N ILE A 65 -17.27 -10.49 -8.84
CA ILE A 65 -17.41 -11.79 -9.51
C ILE A 65 -18.83 -12.07 -10.02
N ASN A 66 -19.78 -11.18 -9.75
CA ASN A 66 -21.17 -11.33 -10.21
C ASN A 66 -21.38 -10.85 -11.65
N ASP A 67 -20.43 -10.07 -12.21
CA ASP A 67 -20.56 -9.48 -13.54
C ASP A 67 -19.19 -9.44 -14.23
N LYS A 68 -19.09 -10.12 -15.39
CA LYS A 68 -17.90 -10.16 -16.22
C LYS A 68 -17.40 -8.76 -16.60
N SER A 69 -18.33 -7.85 -16.90
CA SER A 69 -18.01 -6.48 -17.32
C SER A 69 -17.42 -5.69 -16.16
N LYS A 70 -17.99 -5.82 -14.95
CA LYS A 70 -17.44 -5.19 -13.74
C LYS A 70 -16.05 -5.73 -13.40
N LEU A 71 -15.87 -7.04 -13.49
CA LEU A 71 -14.55 -7.66 -13.27
C LEU A 71 -13.52 -7.15 -14.28
N GLN A 72 -13.88 -7.08 -15.56
CA GLN A 72 -12.99 -6.54 -16.61
C GLN A 72 -12.68 -5.06 -16.37
N GLU A 73 -13.68 -4.26 -16.03
CA GLU A 73 -13.52 -2.83 -15.79
C GLU A 73 -12.62 -2.55 -14.58
N HIS A 74 -12.86 -3.23 -13.46
CA HIS A 74 -11.99 -3.14 -12.28
C HIS A 74 -10.55 -3.56 -12.59
N PHE A 75 -10.39 -4.60 -13.39
CA PHE A 75 -9.08 -5.02 -13.85
C PHE A 75 -8.42 -3.98 -14.77
N ASP A 76 -9.17 -3.34 -15.68
CA ASP A 76 -8.67 -2.25 -16.50
C ASP A 76 -8.19 -1.07 -15.64
N TYR A 77 -8.96 -0.70 -14.60
CA TYR A 77 -8.56 0.35 -13.64
C TYR A 77 -7.28 -0.02 -12.89
N LEU A 78 -7.14 -1.27 -12.43
CA LEU A 78 -5.92 -1.75 -11.80
C LEU A 78 -4.70 -1.65 -12.73
N ILE A 79 -4.85 -2.00 -14.01
CA ILE A 79 -3.79 -1.84 -15.00
C ILE A 79 -3.45 -0.36 -15.20
N GLY A 80 -4.46 0.50 -15.31
CA GLY A 80 -4.29 1.95 -15.40
C GLY A 80 -3.53 2.51 -14.20
N PHE A 81 -3.89 2.08 -12.99
CA PHE A 81 -3.20 2.41 -11.75
C PHE A 81 -1.73 2.00 -11.81
N VAL A 82 -1.41 0.75 -12.15
CA VAL A 82 -0.02 0.27 -12.24
C VAL A 82 0.82 1.13 -13.20
N TYR A 83 0.26 1.58 -14.32
CA TYR A 83 1.03 2.38 -15.27
C TYR A 83 1.15 3.86 -14.89
N SER A 84 0.15 4.43 -14.22
CA SER A 84 0.08 5.86 -13.90
C SER A 84 0.63 6.21 -12.51
N SER A 85 0.51 5.31 -11.53
CA SER A 85 0.74 5.64 -10.13
C SER A 85 2.18 5.52 -9.68
N GLN A 86 3.13 5.08 -10.50
CA GLN A 86 4.52 4.86 -10.08
C GLN A 86 5.53 5.42 -11.08
N SER A 87 6.70 5.82 -10.58
CA SER A 87 7.82 6.34 -11.38
C SER A 87 8.75 5.23 -11.93
N ASN A 88 8.40 3.96 -11.73
CA ASN A 88 9.18 2.84 -12.23
C ASN A 88 9.24 2.82 -13.76
N ASN A 89 10.30 2.21 -14.31
CA ASN A 89 10.45 2.05 -15.75
C ASN A 89 9.35 1.15 -16.35
N LEU A 90 9.14 1.25 -17.67
CA LEU A 90 8.08 0.51 -18.37
C LEU A 90 8.21 -1.01 -18.24
N ASN A 91 9.43 -1.56 -18.18
CA ASN A 91 9.62 -2.99 -18.04
C ASN A 91 9.15 -3.52 -16.67
N THR A 92 9.39 -2.77 -15.60
CA THR A 92 8.88 -3.08 -14.27
C THR A 92 7.35 -3.01 -14.24
N LYS A 93 6.76 -1.92 -14.75
CA LYS A 93 5.29 -1.75 -14.86
C LYS A 93 4.64 -2.90 -15.63
N ARG A 94 5.23 -3.26 -16.78
CA ARG A 94 4.81 -4.39 -17.62
C ARG A 94 4.86 -5.72 -16.87
N THR A 95 5.92 -5.96 -16.11
CA THR A 95 6.10 -7.21 -15.35
C THR A 95 5.03 -7.34 -14.26
N GLN A 96 4.73 -6.25 -13.55
CA GLN A 96 3.66 -6.20 -12.56
C GLN A 96 2.28 -6.39 -13.19
N ALA A 97 1.98 -5.67 -14.28
CA ALA A 97 0.74 -5.81 -15.04
C ALA A 97 0.53 -7.27 -15.51
N TYR A 98 1.58 -7.91 -16.02
CA TYR A 98 1.51 -9.31 -16.45
C TYR A 98 1.26 -10.28 -15.29
N ALA A 99 1.93 -10.07 -14.13
CA ALA A 99 1.70 -10.88 -12.93
C ALA A 99 0.23 -10.75 -12.46
N LEU A 100 -0.29 -9.52 -12.37
CA LEU A 100 -1.68 -9.26 -11.99
C LEU A 100 -2.67 -9.84 -13.00
N THR A 101 -2.37 -9.79 -14.31
CA THR A 101 -3.20 -10.42 -15.35
C THR A 101 -3.35 -11.92 -15.11
N LYS A 102 -2.29 -12.62 -14.73
CA LYS A 102 -2.35 -14.05 -14.43
C LYS A 102 -3.24 -14.32 -13.21
N VAL A 103 -3.08 -13.52 -12.16
CA VAL A 103 -3.86 -13.63 -10.92
C VAL A 103 -5.34 -13.43 -11.21
N PHE A 104 -5.71 -12.32 -11.85
CA PHE A 104 -7.10 -12.03 -12.17
C PHE A 104 -7.71 -12.97 -13.20
N ALA A 105 -6.91 -13.50 -14.14
CA ALA A 105 -7.40 -14.52 -15.07
C ALA A 105 -7.72 -15.83 -14.36
N GLN A 106 -6.93 -16.21 -13.35
CA GLN A 106 -7.23 -17.39 -12.55
C GLN A 106 -8.42 -17.13 -11.62
N LEU A 107 -8.50 -15.97 -10.98
CA LEU A 107 -9.65 -15.57 -10.18
C LEU A 107 -10.95 -15.63 -10.99
N ALA A 108 -10.95 -15.07 -12.21
CA ALA A 108 -12.10 -15.13 -13.11
C ALA A 108 -12.50 -16.58 -13.41
N LYS A 109 -11.51 -17.43 -13.71
CA LYS A 109 -11.73 -18.84 -14.02
C LYS A 109 -12.39 -19.60 -12.85
N ASP A 110 -11.98 -19.32 -11.62
CA ASP A 110 -12.55 -19.94 -10.42
C ASP A 110 -14.06 -19.66 -10.27
N TYR A 111 -14.56 -18.61 -10.93
CA TYR A 111 -15.97 -18.20 -10.95
C TYR A 111 -16.66 -18.41 -12.31
N ASN A 112 -16.09 -19.22 -13.21
CA ASN A 112 -16.59 -19.44 -14.57
C ASN A 112 -16.70 -18.15 -15.40
N LEU A 113 -15.91 -17.13 -15.06
CA LEU A 113 -15.76 -15.88 -15.81
C LEU A 113 -14.46 -15.90 -16.62
N ALA A 114 -14.30 -14.89 -17.48
CA ALA A 114 -13.07 -14.65 -18.21
C ALA A 114 -12.78 -13.15 -18.33
N ILE A 115 -11.52 -12.77 -18.09
CA ILE A 115 -11.00 -11.46 -18.48
C ILE A 115 -10.30 -11.56 -19.83
N THR A 116 -10.40 -10.50 -20.62
CA THR A 116 -9.72 -10.37 -21.90
C THR A 116 -8.23 -10.19 -21.65
N LYS A 117 -7.46 -11.23 -21.95
CA LYS A 117 -5.99 -11.15 -21.90
C LYS A 117 -5.47 -10.29 -23.05
N ARG A 118 -4.72 -9.25 -22.73
CA ARG A 118 -4.02 -8.40 -23.71
C ARG A 118 -2.53 -8.45 -23.45
N SER A 119 -1.74 -8.28 -24.50
CA SER A 119 -0.29 -8.23 -24.38
C SER A 119 0.15 -6.86 -23.87
N PHE A 120 1.31 -6.80 -23.22
CA PHE A 120 1.96 -5.56 -22.82
C PHE A 120 3.33 -5.48 -23.46
N ASN A 121 3.67 -4.33 -24.03
CA ASN A 121 4.94 -4.13 -24.73
C ASN A 121 6.03 -3.64 -23.75
N ARG A 122 7.30 -4.03 -23.98
CA ARG A 122 8.46 -3.68 -23.15
C ARG A 122 9.00 -2.27 -23.42
N ALA A 123 8.90 -1.82 -24.66
CA ALA A 123 9.50 -0.58 -25.14
C ALA A 123 8.51 0.61 -25.13
N ARG A 124 7.20 0.35 -25.27
CA ARG A 124 6.18 1.40 -25.35
C ARG A 124 4.86 1.00 -24.69
N ILE A 125 4.07 1.98 -24.31
CA ILE A 125 2.67 1.80 -23.92
C ILE A 125 1.89 1.49 -25.20
N ASN A 126 1.07 0.43 -25.18
CA ASN A 126 0.21 0.08 -26.31
C ASN A 126 -1.20 0.64 -26.12
N SER A 127 -2.05 0.56 -27.15
CA SER A 127 -3.40 1.12 -27.12
C SER A 127 -4.25 0.60 -25.97
N TYR A 128 -4.12 -0.68 -25.60
CA TYR A 128 -4.84 -1.23 -24.45
C TYR A 128 -4.39 -0.60 -23.13
N ALA A 129 -3.08 -0.60 -22.85
CA ALA A 129 -2.54 -0.01 -21.62
C ALA A 129 -2.83 1.49 -21.55
N GLN A 130 -2.79 2.19 -22.70
CA GLN A 130 -3.16 3.59 -22.80
C GLN A 130 -4.64 3.83 -22.44
N SER A 131 -5.54 3.01 -22.98
CA SER A 131 -6.97 3.08 -22.62
C SER A 131 -7.19 2.79 -21.13
N CYS A 132 -6.49 1.83 -20.53
CA CYS A 132 -6.54 1.57 -19.09
C CYS A 132 -6.07 2.78 -18.27
N ILE A 133 -4.99 3.46 -18.70
CA ILE A 133 -4.49 4.69 -18.04
C ILE A 133 -5.55 5.78 -18.07
N GLU A 134 -6.15 6.04 -19.23
CA GLU A 134 -7.19 7.06 -19.40
C GLU A 134 -8.41 6.76 -18.53
N LYS A 135 -8.87 5.51 -18.53
CA LYS A 135 -9.96 5.04 -17.66
C LYS A 135 -9.67 5.29 -16.19
N TYR A 136 -8.48 4.92 -15.72
CA TYR A 136 -8.10 5.11 -14.31
C TYR A 136 -7.94 6.60 -13.96
N GLN A 137 -7.36 7.40 -14.83
CA GLN A 137 -7.16 8.84 -14.59
C GLN A 137 -8.47 9.63 -14.57
N ALA A 138 -9.54 9.10 -15.17
CA ALA A 138 -10.89 9.68 -15.09
C ALA A 138 -11.56 9.45 -13.72
N LEU A 139 -11.05 8.54 -12.89
CA LEU A 139 -11.60 8.29 -11.56
C LEU A 139 -11.22 9.42 -10.59
N PRO A 140 -12.07 9.74 -9.61
CA PRO A 140 -11.72 10.64 -8.53
C PRO A 140 -10.44 10.17 -7.82
N THR A 141 -9.47 11.07 -7.64
CA THR A 141 -8.21 10.75 -6.96
C THR A 141 -8.11 11.53 -5.65
N SER A 142 -7.66 10.85 -4.59
CA SER A 142 -7.30 11.48 -3.33
C SER A 142 -5.80 11.72 -3.30
N GLN A 143 -5.39 12.99 -3.26
CA GLN A 143 -3.97 13.35 -3.13
C GLN A 143 -3.39 12.82 -1.82
N GLU A 144 -4.15 12.88 -0.73
CA GLU A 144 -3.73 12.33 0.57
C GLU A 144 -3.37 10.84 0.48
N ARG A 145 -4.21 10.04 -0.19
CA ARG A 145 -3.95 8.61 -0.34
C ARG A 145 -2.76 8.35 -1.26
N SER A 146 -2.61 9.14 -2.31
CA SER A 146 -1.42 9.12 -3.17
C SER A 146 -0.14 9.42 -2.38
N ASP A 147 -0.14 10.47 -1.54
CA ASP A 147 0.99 10.85 -0.68
C ASP A 147 1.37 9.70 0.26
N TYR A 148 0.37 9.05 0.89
CA TYR A 148 0.60 7.90 1.76
C TYR A 148 1.23 6.71 1.01
N LEU A 149 0.81 6.43 -0.22
CA LEU A 149 1.38 5.37 -1.07
C LEU A 149 2.78 5.70 -1.62
N ASP A 150 3.15 6.97 -1.70
CA ASP A 150 4.52 7.41 -1.97
C ASP A 150 5.42 7.27 -0.73
N GLY A 151 4.82 7.43 0.45
CA GLY A 151 5.46 7.40 1.75
C GLY A 151 6.43 8.56 1.95
N TRP A 152 7.36 8.39 2.89
CA TRP A 152 8.21 9.49 3.33
C TRP A 152 9.66 9.20 2.98
N VAL A 153 10.22 10.01 2.09
CA VAL A 153 11.63 9.90 1.69
C VAL A 153 12.33 11.21 2.05
N VAL A 154 13.43 11.11 2.79
CA VAL A 154 14.29 12.25 3.11
C VAL A 154 15.59 12.17 2.31
N THR A 155 16.28 13.30 2.15
CA THR A 155 17.56 13.37 1.44
C THR A 155 18.67 13.69 2.43
N SER A 156 19.73 12.90 2.44
CA SER A 156 20.90 13.11 3.30
C SER A 156 21.73 14.31 2.84
N GLN A 157 22.70 14.72 3.66
CA GLN A 157 23.76 15.65 3.27
C GLN A 157 24.49 15.19 1.99
N SER A 158 24.72 13.88 1.86
CA SER A 158 25.36 13.24 0.69
C SER A 158 24.42 13.08 -0.52
N ARG A 159 23.26 13.74 -0.53
CA ARG A 159 22.23 13.67 -1.59
C ARG A 159 21.65 12.27 -1.82
N GLU A 160 21.82 11.36 -0.87
CA GLU A 160 21.21 10.03 -0.92
C GLU A 160 19.78 10.09 -0.39
N LYS A 161 18.88 9.37 -1.06
CA LYS A 161 17.51 9.18 -0.59
C LYS A 161 17.47 8.10 0.48
N VAL A 162 16.85 8.43 1.62
CA VAL A 162 16.63 7.50 2.73
C VAL A 162 15.14 7.43 3.00
N LEU A 163 14.61 6.21 3.03
CA LEU A 163 13.21 5.97 3.38
C LEU A 163 13.01 6.15 4.88
N LEU A 164 11.94 6.83 5.24
CA LEU A 164 11.47 7.03 6.59
C LEU A 164 10.10 6.36 6.73
N ASN A 165 9.96 5.43 7.67
CA ASN A 165 8.68 4.78 7.92
C ASN A 165 7.89 5.58 8.97
N LEU A 166 6.97 6.44 8.54
CA LEU A 166 6.07 7.18 9.45
C LEU A 166 4.68 6.55 9.56
N ASP A 167 4.53 5.30 9.11
CA ASP A 167 3.23 4.63 9.06
C ASP A 167 2.51 4.62 10.41
N ALA A 168 3.19 4.20 11.49
CA ALA A 168 2.61 4.14 12.82
C ALA A 168 2.12 5.51 13.32
N LEU A 169 2.88 6.57 13.06
CA LEU A 169 2.49 7.94 13.41
C LEU A 169 1.32 8.43 12.57
N TYR A 170 1.30 8.09 11.28
CA TYR A 170 0.22 8.47 10.37
C TYR A 170 -1.10 7.86 10.81
N VAL A 171 -1.08 6.58 11.14
CA VAL A 171 -2.28 5.85 11.56
C VAL A 171 -2.78 6.34 12.93
N LYS A 172 -1.90 6.61 13.90
CA LYS A 172 -2.34 7.04 15.24
C LYS A 172 -2.77 8.51 15.28
N TYR A 173 -1.93 9.39 14.77
CA TYR A 173 -2.04 10.84 14.98
C TYR A 173 -2.51 11.59 13.73
N GLY A 174 -2.75 10.86 12.63
CA GLY A 174 -3.21 11.42 11.38
C GLY A 174 -2.13 12.11 10.55
N ARG A 175 -2.59 12.63 9.40
CA ARG A 175 -1.77 13.25 8.37
C ARG A 175 -1.00 14.47 8.89
N ASP A 176 -1.68 15.38 9.57
CA ASP A 176 -1.11 16.68 9.94
C ASP A 176 0.03 16.55 10.95
N PHE A 177 -0.12 15.66 11.93
CA PHE A 177 0.95 15.38 12.89
C PHE A 177 2.16 14.76 12.20
N SER A 178 1.92 13.72 11.39
CA SER A 178 2.99 13.04 10.64
C SER A 178 3.71 13.96 9.67
N ALA A 179 3.01 14.91 9.04
CA ALA A 179 3.60 15.92 8.17
C ALA A 179 4.56 16.85 8.93
N LYS A 180 4.21 17.27 10.16
CA LYS A 180 5.10 18.09 11.00
C LYS A 180 6.37 17.34 11.37
N ILE A 181 6.23 16.08 11.80
CA ILE A 181 7.38 15.21 12.13
C ILE A 181 8.26 14.99 10.89
N TYR A 182 7.65 14.71 9.74
CA TYR A 182 8.36 14.53 8.48
C TYR A 182 9.19 15.77 8.10
N GLU A 183 8.63 16.97 8.19
CA GLU A 183 9.35 18.20 7.83
C GLU A 183 10.54 18.49 8.77
N ILE A 184 10.43 18.18 10.06
CA ILE A 184 11.56 18.28 11.01
C ILE A 184 12.66 17.30 10.62
N LEU A 185 12.31 16.03 10.39
CA LEU A 185 13.27 14.98 10.05
C LEU A 185 13.91 15.19 8.68
N LYS A 186 13.17 15.78 7.74
CA LYS A 186 13.67 16.17 6.42
C LYS A 186 14.74 17.26 6.51
N ARG A 187 14.58 18.26 7.39
CA ARG A 187 15.60 19.28 7.65
C ARG A 187 16.81 18.67 8.35
N TYR A 188 16.57 17.83 9.35
CA TYR A 188 17.62 17.11 10.07
C TYR A 188 18.46 16.21 9.14
N ALA A 189 17.82 15.53 8.20
CA ALA A 189 18.48 14.65 7.24
C ALA A 189 19.59 15.34 6.44
N LEU A 190 19.40 16.61 6.10
CA LEU A 190 20.37 17.40 5.35
C LEU A 190 21.66 17.68 6.13
N THR A 191 21.68 17.48 7.45
CA THR A 191 22.86 17.69 8.29
C THR A 191 23.64 16.40 8.55
N GLN A 192 23.16 15.24 8.08
CA GLN A 192 23.73 13.94 8.38
C GLN A 192 24.22 13.23 7.11
N LYS A 193 25.37 12.54 7.19
CA LYS A 193 25.78 11.57 6.17
C LYS A 193 24.80 10.39 6.14
N ALA A 194 24.59 9.77 4.99
CA ALA A 194 23.51 8.80 4.79
C ALA A 194 23.53 7.60 5.76
N ASN A 195 24.70 7.00 6.03
CA ASN A 195 24.78 5.85 6.94
C ASN A 195 24.41 6.25 8.37
N SER A 196 24.97 7.36 8.87
CA SER A 196 24.61 7.90 10.17
C SER A 196 23.13 8.28 10.24
N LEU A 197 22.59 8.84 9.15
CA LEU A 197 21.17 9.20 9.06
C LEU A 197 20.28 7.96 9.21
N ARG A 198 20.58 6.86 8.52
CA ARG A 198 19.78 5.61 8.61
C ARG A 198 19.70 5.10 10.05
N THR A 199 20.83 5.04 10.76
CA THR A 199 20.87 4.61 12.16
C THR A 199 20.07 5.57 13.04
N ARG A 200 20.32 6.87 12.94
CA ARG A 200 19.65 7.87 13.80
C ARG A 200 18.14 7.95 13.55
N LEU A 201 17.69 7.82 12.30
CA LEU A 201 16.26 7.77 12.00
C LEU A 201 15.63 6.52 12.60
N ALA A 202 16.29 5.37 12.56
CA ALA A 202 15.79 4.16 13.22
C ALA A 202 15.65 4.37 14.74
N ASP A 203 16.65 4.98 15.40
CA ASP A 203 16.60 5.29 16.83
C ASP A 203 15.45 6.24 17.16
N ILE A 204 15.27 7.30 16.37
CA ILE A 204 14.16 8.27 16.56
C ILE A 204 12.81 7.58 16.34
N MET A 205 12.67 6.74 15.31
CA MET A 205 11.42 6.03 15.07
C MET A 205 11.10 5.07 16.21
N ASN A 206 12.09 4.32 16.71
CA ASN A 206 11.92 3.42 17.85
C ASN A 206 11.49 4.18 19.12
N LEU A 207 12.05 5.37 19.36
CA LEU A 207 11.65 6.23 20.49
C LEU A 207 10.20 6.72 20.33
N LEU A 208 9.82 7.16 19.13
CA LEU A 208 8.46 7.62 18.86
C LEU A 208 7.44 6.48 18.95
N GLU A 209 7.83 5.28 18.53
CA GLU A 209 7.03 4.05 18.66
C GLU A 209 6.96 3.53 20.10
N SER A 210 7.99 3.74 20.94
CA SER A 210 7.93 3.35 22.35
C SER A 210 7.02 4.29 23.16
N MET A 211 7.08 5.60 22.90
CA MET A 211 6.12 6.57 23.46
C MET A 211 4.68 6.28 23.01
N TYR A 212 4.53 5.70 21.82
CA TYR A 212 3.25 5.21 21.32
C TYR A 212 2.69 4.06 22.17
N LEU A 213 3.52 3.13 22.64
CA LEU A 213 3.07 1.99 23.46
C LEU A 213 2.68 2.42 24.87
N ASP A 214 3.44 3.34 25.48
CA ASP A 214 3.21 3.79 26.85
C ASP A 214 1.87 4.53 27.00
N THR A 215 1.50 5.35 26.02
CA THR A 215 0.21 6.05 26.03
C THR A 215 -0.98 5.11 25.88
N THR A 216 -0.85 4.03 25.10
CA THR A 216 -1.91 3.03 24.92
C THR A 216 -2.07 2.15 26.17
N LEU A 217 -0.96 1.74 26.80
CA LEU A 217 -0.98 1.00 28.06
C LEU A 217 -1.60 1.82 29.20
N MET A 218 -1.32 3.13 29.25
CA MET A 218 -1.93 4.04 30.21
C MET A 218 -3.45 4.18 30.00
N THR A 219 -3.93 4.26 28.76
CA THR A 219 -5.38 4.33 28.48
C THR A 219 -6.10 3.00 28.77
N GLU A 220 -5.49 1.86 28.44
CA GLU A 220 -6.06 0.53 28.76
C GLU A 220 -6.07 0.25 30.27
N SER A 221 -5.05 0.74 31.00
CA SER A 221 -4.99 0.64 32.47
C SER A 221 -6.03 1.52 33.18
N LEU A 222 -6.51 2.58 32.52
CA LEU A 222 -7.55 3.47 33.04
C LEU A 222 -8.96 2.99 32.69
N GLU A 223 -9.16 2.33 31.55
CA GLU A 223 -10.45 1.73 31.17
C GLU A 223 -10.79 0.46 31.97
N GLY A 224 -9.80 -0.15 32.63
CA GLY A 224 -9.99 -1.29 33.55
C GLY A 224 -10.32 -0.90 35.00
N LEU A 225 -10.42 0.39 35.32
CA LEU A 225 -10.79 0.89 36.65
C LEU A 225 -12.27 1.29 36.65
N ASP A 226 -13.10 0.53 37.35
CA ASP A 226 -14.51 0.85 37.56
C ASP A 226 -14.61 2.16 38.36
N PRO A 227 -15.30 3.21 37.86
CA PRO A 227 -15.49 4.47 38.58
C PRO A 227 -16.11 4.29 39.97
N ASP A 228 -16.83 3.19 40.19
CA ASP A 228 -17.49 2.90 41.47
C ASP A 228 -16.55 2.29 42.54
N GLU A 229 -15.34 1.83 42.18
CA GLU A 229 -14.35 1.33 43.15
C GLU A 229 -13.55 2.45 43.85
N ILE A 230 -13.60 3.68 43.32
CA ILE A 230 -12.83 4.83 43.86
C ILE A 230 -13.59 5.58 44.97
N LEU A 231 -14.88 5.29 45.18
CA LEU A 231 -15.72 6.01 46.16
C LEU A 231 -15.97 5.28 47.49
N LEU A 232 -15.32 4.14 47.75
CA LEU A 232 -15.55 3.35 48.98
C LEU A 232 -14.40 3.34 50.00
N THR A 233 -13.44 4.26 49.90
CA THR A 233 -12.41 4.45 50.92
C THR A 233 -12.43 5.86 51.52
N HIS A 234 -13.51 6.19 52.23
CA HIS A 234 -13.48 7.13 53.36
C HIS A 234 -14.51 6.76 54.43
#